data_AF-A0AAC8ZAU7-F1
#
_entry.id   AF-A0AAC8ZAU7-F1
#
_cell.length_a   1.000
_cell.length_b   1.000
_cell.length_c   1.000
_cell.angle_alpha   90.00
_cell.angle_beta   90.00
_cell.angle_gamma   90.00
#
_symmetry.space_group_name_H-M   'P 1'
#
loop_
_entity.id
_entity.type
_entity.pdbx_description
1 polymer ?
#
loop_
_entity_poly.entity_id
_entity_poly.type
_entity_poly.pdbx_seq_one_letter_code
_entity_poly.pdbx_strand_id
1 'polypeptide(L)'
;MPIKFANLFQDSWNFIRNQHTFSLFAFILLVLLQIANMLFLPKMTIEQAQAVSNPQLLVDFLPIMLLGVVDIFLGILFILNIKRINEGSFQHFFQPLAEAGRKLLPVVLLNILMVLPLSIVMSFQLLNVAKATNPMLGIMSFVLVIVGFWVLIRLSLASYAYLLEDINTVSEAVRFTWQLTKDKIFPVMLFCVISYFATRLLAGLEGQLATNMVGMALNVVANAFVTLFTAVFSFRFYQVYRQVALRG
;
A
#
# COMPACT_ATOMS: atom_id res chain seq x y z
N MET A 1 -19.16 -17.61 7.99
CA MET A 1 -18.36 -17.65 9.24
C MET A 1 -17.74 -16.27 9.47
N PRO A 2 -17.77 -15.72 10.70
CA PRO A 2 -17.14 -14.43 10.99
C PRO A 2 -15.63 -14.54 10.83
N ILE A 3 -15.01 -13.56 10.17
CA ILE A 3 -13.55 -13.48 10.04
C ILE A 3 -12.97 -13.10 11.40
N LYS A 4 -12.22 -14.01 12.02
CA LYS A 4 -11.55 -13.77 13.31
C LYS A 4 -10.20 -13.11 13.05
N PHE A 5 -10.17 -11.77 13.11
CA PHE A 5 -8.94 -11.00 12.91
C PHE A 5 -7.81 -11.43 13.86
N ALA A 6 -8.11 -11.75 15.12
CA ALA A 6 -7.09 -12.23 16.07
C ALA A 6 -6.32 -13.46 15.57
N ASN A 7 -7.02 -14.42 14.94
CA ASN A 7 -6.38 -15.60 14.37
C ASN A 7 -5.52 -15.22 13.16
N LEU A 8 -5.97 -14.29 12.32
CA LEU A 8 -5.18 -13.78 11.19
C LEU A 8 -3.89 -13.09 11.66
N PHE A 9 -3.94 -12.31 12.74
CA PHE A 9 -2.76 -11.69 13.35
C PHE A 9 -1.79 -12.75 13.85
N GLN A 10 -2.29 -13.75 14.59
CA GLN A 10 -1.47 -14.84 15.11
C GLN A 10 -0.84 -15.67 13.98
N ASP A 11 -1.59 -15.99 12.93
CA ASP A 11 -1.10 -16.74 11.78
C ASP A 11 -0.06 -15.96 10.97
N SER A 12 -0.26 -14.65 10.82
CA SER A 12 0.70 -13.77 10.14
C SER A 12 2.01 -13.68 10.91
N TRP A 13 1.93 -13.57 12.25
CA TRP A 13 3.09 -13.60 13.12
C TRP A 13 3.82 -14.96 13.07
N ASN A 14 3.07 -16.05 13.18
CA ASN A 14 3.62 -17.40 13.09
C ASN A 14 4.32 -17.65 11.75
N PHE A 15 3.79 -17.11 10.66
CA PHE A 15 4.43 -17.21 9.34
C PHE A 15 5.79 -16.51 9.31
N ILE A 16 5.86 -15.27 9.80
CA ILE A 16 7.12 -14.50 9.87
C ILE A 16 8.14 -15.23 10.73
N ARG A 17 7.70 -15.79 11.85
CA ARG A 17 8.56 -16.60 12.71
C ARG A 17 9.01 -17.89 12.05
N ASN A 18 8.14 -18.59 11.32
CA ASN A 18 8.49 -19.91 10.75
C ASN A 18 9.32 -19.80 9.46
N GLN A 19 9.21 -18.70 8.71
CA GLN A 19 9.87 -18.50 7.42
C GLN A 19 11.02 -17.49 7.50
N HIS A 20 11.96 -17.75 8.41
CA HIS A 20 13.07 -16.84 8.73
C HIS A 20 13.86 -16.37 7.50
N THR A 21 14.20 -17.26 6.57
CA THR A 21 14.99 -16.91 5.38
C THR A 21 14.28 -15.89 4.50
N PHE A 22 12.98 -16.08 4.25
CA PHE A 22 12.17 -15.13 3.51
C PHE A 22 12.01 -13.82 4.29
N SER A 23 11.64 -13.90 5.56
CA SER A 23 11.35 -12.73 6.39
C SER A 23 12.58 -11.85 6.62
N LEU A 24 13.76 -12.43 6.83
CA LEU A 24 15.01 -11.67 6.95
C LEU A 24 15.37 -10.96 5.65
N PHE A 25 15.28 -11.66 4.51
CA PHE A 25 15.61 -11.05 3.22
C PHE A 25 14.64 -9.92 2.86
N ALA A 26 13.34 -10.15 3.05
CA ALA A 26 12.31 -9.13 2.84
C ALA A 26 12.49 -7.92 3.78
N PHE A 27 12.83 -8.17 5.04
CA PHE A 27 13.10 -7.12 6.02
C PHE A 27 14.31 -6.27 5.63
N ILE A 28 15.44 -6.88 5.26
CA ILE A 28 16.65 -6.16 4.81
C ILE A 28 16.33 -5.28 3.59
N LEU A 29 15.60 -5.83 2.62
CA LEU A 29 15.22 -5.12 1.40
C LEU A 29 14.34 -3.90 1.71
N LEU A 30 13.39 -4.04 2.64
CA LEU A 30 12.56 -2.93 3.12
C LEU A 30 13.37 -1.88 3.87
N VAL A 31 14.31 -2.27 4.72
CA VAL A 31 15.21 -1.33 5.41
C VAL A 31 16.03 -0.53 4.41
N LEU A 32 16.59 -1.17 3.39
CA LEU A 32 17.34 -0.49 2.32
C LEU A 32 16.44 0.49 1.55
N LEU A 33 15.20 0.10 1.25
CA LEU A 33 14.23 0.98 0.59
C LEU A 33 13.90 2.21 1.46
N GLN A 34 13.74 2.03 2.78
CA GLN A 34 13.48 3.14 3.70
C GLN A 34 14.67 4.12 3.77
N ILE A 35 15.90 3.60 3.82
CA ILE A 35 17.11 4.43 3.77
C ILE A 35 17.18 5.19 2.44
N ALA A 36 16.89 4.53 1.31
CA ALA A 36 16.85 5.18 0.01
C ALA A 36 15.79 6.31 -0.02
N ASN A 37 14.59 6.08 0.52
CA ASN A 37 13.58 7.12 0.67
C ASN A 37 14.12 8.32 1.45
N MET A 38 14.78 8.10 2.58
CA MET A 38 15.36 9.18 3.39
C MET A 38 16.46 9.98 2.67
N LEU A 39 17.23 9.35 1.79
CA LEU A 39 18.31 10.00 1.05
C LEU A 39 17.82 10.77 -0.19
N PHE A 40 16.82 10.24 -0.89
CA PHE A 40 16.36 10.77 -2.16
C PHE A 40 15.08 11.62 -2.06
N LEU A 41 14.37 11.61 -0.93
CA LEU A 41 13.21 12.48 -0.73
C LEU A 41 13.68 13.94 -0.61
N PRO A 42 13.29 14.83 -1.55
CA PRO A 42 13.54 16.25 -1.39
C PRO A 42 12.85 16.75 -0.11
N LYS A 43 13.60 17.46 0.74
CA LYS A 43 13.03 18.18 1.89
C LYS A 43 12.25 19.37 1.36
N MET A 44 11.02 19.14 0.92
CA MET A 44 10.15 20.21 0.42
C MET A 44 9.84 21.19 1.55
N THR A 45 10.23 22.44 1.36
CA THR A 45 9.71 23.55 2.16
C THR A 45 8.36 24.01 1.59
N ILE A 46 7.49 24.53 2.45
CA ILE A 46 6.13 24.97 2.09
C ILE A 46 6.14 26.01 0.95
N GLU A 47 7.21 26.78 0.82
CA GLU A 47 7.42 27.78 -0.25
C GLU A 47 7.58 27.14 -1.65
N GLN A 48 8.19 25.94 -1.75
CA GLN A 48 8.37 25.24 -3.03
C GLN A 48 7.05 24.63 -3.53
N ALA A 49 6.13 24.28 -2.61
CA ALA A 49 4.82 23.75 -2.95
C ALA A 49 3.88 24.79 -3.61
N GLN A 50 4.21 26.08 -3.51
CA GLN A 50 3.41 27.17 -4.10
C GLN A 50 3.79 27.48 -5.56
N ALA A 51 4.96 27.02 -6.03
CA ALA A 51 5.47 27.27 -7.39
C ALA A 51 5.06 26.17 -8.39
N VAL A 52 3.77 25.83 -8.45
CA VAL A 52 3.17 24.72 -9.24
C VAL A 52 3.46 24.80 -10.76
N SER A 53 3.98 25.92 -11.27
CA SER A 53 4.27 26.17 -12.68
C SER A 53 5.71 25.90 -13.13
N ASN A 54 6.60 25.44 -12.23
CA ASN A 54 8.02 25.28 -12.58
C ASN A 54 8.33 23.87 -13.15
N PRO A 55 8.84 23.72 -14.39
CA PRO A 55 9.20 22.41 -14.96
C PRO A 55 10.30 21.67 -14.16
N GLN A 56 11.08 22.39 -13.34
CA GLN A 56 12.00 21.78 -12.37
C GLN A 56 11.30 20.83 -11.38
N LEU A 57 10.04 21.10 -11.01
CA LEU A 57 9.31 20.26 -10.06
C LEU A 57 9.17 18.82 -10.57
N LEU A 58 8.96 18.62 -11.87
CA LEU A 58 8.85 17.27 -12.46
C LEU A 58 10.14 16.47 -12.27
N VAL A 59 11.30 17.13 -12.36
CA VAL A 59 12.61 16.52 -12.13
C VAL A 59 12.80 16.20 -10.64
N ASP A 60 12.31 17.07 -9.76
CA ASP A 60 12.37 16.87 -8.30
C ASP A 60 11.41 15.76 -7.82
N PHE A 61 10.30 15.51 -8.53
CA PHE A 61 9.35 14.42 -8.23
C PHE A 61 9.77 13.07 -8.82
N LEU A 62 10.66 13.04 -9.81
CA LEU A 62 11.08 11.81 -10.48
C LEU A 62 11.66 10.75 -9.50
N PRO A 63 12.54 11.09 -8.54
CA PRO A 63 13.04 10.14 -7.55
C PRO A 63 11.92 9.53 -6.69
N ILE A 64 10.93 10.34 -6.30
CA ILE A 64 9.78 9.89 -5.50
C ILE A 64 8.93 8.92 -6.29
N MET A 65 8.65 9.23 -7.56
CA MET A 65 7.88 8.35 -8.44
C MET A 65 8.60 7.02 -8.67
N LEU A 66 9.92 7.05 -8.93
CA LEU A 66 10.73 5.85 -9.09
C LEU A 66 10.75 4.98 -7.83
N LEU A 67 10.95 5.58 -6.66
CA LEU A 67 10.91 4.86 -5.39
C LEU A 67 9.54 4.26 -5.10
N GLY A 68 8.45 4.95 -5.46
CA GLY A 68 7.09 4.40 -5.37
C GLY A 68 6.89 3.19 -6.30
N VAL A 69 7.45 3.21 -7.52
CA VAL A 69 7.41 2.05 -8.42
C VAL A 69 8.22 0.88 -7.84
N VAL A 70 9.39 1.15 -7.25
CA VAL A 70 10.20 0.12 -6.58
C VAL A 70 9.43 -0.47 -5.40
N ASP A 71 8.77 0.35 -4.59
CA ASP A 71 7.94 -0.12 -3.46
C ASP A 71 6.82 -1.07 -3.93
N ILE A 72 6.09 -0.69 -4.98
CA ILE A 72 5.06 -1.55 -5.59
C ILE A 72 5.68 -2.85 -6.11
N PHE A 73 6.84 -2.77 -6.77
CA PHE A 73 7.54 -3.95 -7.28
C PHE A 73 7.96 -4.91 -6.17
N LEU A 74 8.47 -4.38 -5.04
CA LEU A 74 8.80 -5.18 -3.87
C LEU A 74 7.55 -5.81 -3.26
N GLY A 75 6.44 -5.07 -3.17
CA GLY A 75 5.15 -5.60 -2.74
C GLY A 75 4.69 -6.79 -3.57
N ILE A 76 4.80 -6.71 -4.89
CA ILE A 76 4.49 -7.84 -5.81
C ILE A 76 5.41 -9.03 -5.53
N LEU A 77 6.73 -8.78 -5.39
CA LEU A 77 7.69 -9.84 -5.08
C LEU A 77 7.37 -10.53 -3.76
N PHE A 78 7.01 -9.79 -2.72
CA PHE A 78 6.63 -10.38 -1.43
C PHE A 78 5.37 -11.25 -1.58
N ILE A 79 4.33 -10.74 -2.25
CA ILE A 79 3.07 -11.49 -2.45
C ILE A 79 3.31 -12.79 -3.23
N LEU A 80 4.09 -12.75 -4.32
CA LEU A 80 4.39 -13.93 -5.13
C LEU A 80 5.27 -14.94 -4.38
N ASN A 81 6.24 -14.46 -3.60
CA ASN A 81 7.04 -15.35 -2.75
C ASN A 81 6.17 -16.01 -1.66
N ILE A 82 5.28 -15.25 -1.01
CA ILE A 82 4.35 -15.81 -0.01
C ILE A 82 3.41 -16.85 -0.66
N LYS A 83 2.93 -16.59 -1.89
CA LYS A 83 2.15 -17.57 -2.67
C LYS A 83 2.93 -18.89 -2.82
N ARG A 84 4.17 -18.83 -3.31
CA ARG A 84 5.02 -20.01 -3.53
C ARG A 84 5.42 -20.73 -2.24
N ILE A 85 5.62 -20.00 -1.14
CA ILE A 85 5.88 -20.61 0.18
C ILE A 85 4.66 -21.43 0.63
N ASN A 86 3.44 -20.90 0.45
CA ASN A 86 2.22 -21.63 0.80
C ASN A 86 1.96 -22.83 -0.14
N GLU A 87 2.43 -22.77 -1.38
CA GLU A 87 2.37 -23.88 -2.35
C GLU A 87 3.51 -24.90 -2.15
N GLY A 88 4.46 -24.64 -1.24
CA GLY A 88 5.63 -25.51 -1.00
C GLY A 88 6.67 -25.50 -2.12
N SER A 89 6.60 -24.56 -3.06
CA SER A 89 7.45 -24.46 -4.25
C SER A 89 8.57 -23.40 -4.14
N PHE A 90 8.74 -22.83 -2.94
CA PHE A 90 9.73 -21.78 -2.68
C PHE A 90 11.15 -22.34 -2.69
N GLN A 91 11.99 -21.83 -3.59
CA GLN A 91 13.42 -22.17 -3.65
C GLN A 91 14.31 -20.95 -3.40
N HIS A 92 14.03 -19.82 -4.05
CA HIS A 92 14.84 -18.59 -3.96
C HIS A 92 13.96 -17.34 -4.00
N PHE A 93 14.38 -16.28 -3.31
CA PHE A 93 13.61 -15.02 -3.22
C PHE A 93 13.37 -14.34 -4.57
N PHE A 94 14.34 -14.42 -5.50
CA PHE A 94 14.25 -13.82 -6.84
C PHE A 94 13.63 -14.75 -7.89
N GLN A 95 13.17 -15.94 -7.49
CA GLN A 95 12.54 -16.90 -8.40
C GLN A 95 11.28 -16.33 -9.13
N PRO A 96 10.44 -15.46 -8.53
CA PRO A 96 9.33 -14.82 -9.23
C PRO A 96 9.69 -13.49 -9.91
N LEU A 97 10.98 -13.14 -10.10
CA LEU A 97 11.37 -11.82 -10.60
C LEU A 97 10.81 -11.49 -11.99
N ALA A 98 10.89 -12.44 -12.93
CA ALA A 98 10.35 -12.26 -14.27
C ALA A 98 8.81 -12.17 -14.28
N GLU A 99 8.15 -12.89 -13.38
CA GLU A 99 6.69 -12.82 -13.21
C GLU A 99 6.26 -11.48 -12.61
N ALA A 100 6.98 -11.02 -11.58
CA ALA A 100 6.77 -9.71 -10.95
C ALA A 100 6.93 -8.57 -11.96
N GLY A 101 7.94 -8.63 -12.83
CA GLY A 101 8.16 -7.64 -13.89
C GLY A 101 6.99 -7.56 -14.87
N ARG A 102 6.42 -8.70 -15.27
CA ARG A 102 5.25 -8.74 -16.16
C ARG A 102 3.98 -8.20 -15.50
N LYS A 103 3.81 -8.45 -14.19
CA LYS A 103 2.64 -8.00 -13.42
C LYS A 103 2.77 -6.57 -12.87
N LEU A 104 3.93 -5.92 -13.02
CA LEU A 104 4.19 -4.58 -12.49
C LEU A 104 3.24 -3.53 -13.08
N LEU A 105 3.18 -3.40 -14.40
CA LEU A 105 2.37 -2.36 -15.06
C LEU A 105 0.87 -2.45 -14.68
N PRO A 106 0.21 -3.63 -14.76
CA PRO A 106 -1.17 -3.78 -14.30
C PRO A 106 -1.38 -3.40 -12.84
N VAL A 107 -0.47 -3.78 -11.93
CA VAL A 107 -0.59 -3.47 -10.50
C VAL A 107 -0.35 -1.99 -10.23
N VAL A 108 0.56 -1.33 -10.95
CA VAL A 108 0.74 0.13 -10.87
C VAL A 108 -0.55 0.84 -11.30
N LEU A 109 -1.18 0.41 -12.39
CA LEU A 109 -2.47 0.98 -12.83
C LEU A 109 -3.58 0.79 -11.80
N LEU A 110 -3.65 -0.38 -11.15
CA LEU A 110 -4.61 -0.64 -10.06
C LEU A 110 -4.37 0.28 -8.85
N ASN A 111 -3.12 0.47 -8.46
CA ASN A 111 -2.76 1.38 -7.37
C ASN A 111 -3.09 2.84 -7.71
N ILE A 112 -2.81 3.28 -8.95
CA ILE A 112 -3.19 4.61 -9.41
C ILE A 112 -4.71 4.78 -9.34
N LEU A 113 -5.48 3.83 -9.87
CA LEU A 113 -6.95 3.89 -9.86
C LEU A 113 -7.52 3.93 -8.43
N MET A 114 -6.90 3.20 -7.50
CA MET A 114 -7.28 3.15 -6.09
C MET A 114 -7.03 4.50 -5.39
N VAL A 115 -5.90 5.16 -5.67
CA VAL A 115 -5.48 6.39 -4.96
C VAL A 115 -5.97 7.67 -5.64
N LEU A 116 -6.27 7.62 -6.94
CA LEU A 116 -6.66 8.78 -7.76
C LEU A 116 -7.79 9.63 -7.14
N PRO A 117 -8.88 9.07 -6.60
CA PRO A 117 -9.92 9.87 -5.95
C PRO A 117 -9.39 10.70 -4.77
N LEU A 118 -8.49 10.15 -3.97
CA LEU A 118 -7.88 10.84 -2.83
C LEU A 118 -6.84 11.88 -3.27
N SER A 119 -6.11 11.64 -4.35
CA SER A 119 -5.21 12.64 -4.92
C SER A 119 -5.96 13.88 -5.39
N ILE A 120 -7.13 13.70 -6.02
CA ILE A 120 -7.99 14.82 -6.44
C ILE A 120 -8.45 15.64 -5.23
N VAL A 121 -8.83 14.98 -4.13
CA VAL A 121 -9.20 15.65 -2.87
C VAL A 121 -8.07 16.55 -2.37
N MET A 122 -6.82 16.03 -2.32
CA MET A 122 -5.68 16.81 -1.85
C MET A 122 -5.45 18.05 -2.73
N SER A 123 -5.57 17.92 -4.05
CA SER A 123 -5.45 19.06 -4.96
C SER A 123 -6.50 20.15 -4.67
N PHE A 124 -7.75 19.77 -4.40
CA PHE A 124 -8.79 20.73 -4.02
C PHE A 124 -8.53 21.39 -2.67
N GLN A 125 -8.00 20.66 -1.68
CA GLN A 125 -7.65 21.22 -0.37
C GLN A 125 -6.50 22.22 -0.48
N LEU A 126 -5.44 21.90 -1.23
CA LEU A 126 -4.32 22.80 -1.48
C LEU A 126 -4.78 24.10 -2.15
N LEU A 127 -5.66 23.99 -3.16
CA LEU A 127 -6.23 25.17 -3.83
C LEU A 127 -7.10 26.01 -2.90
N ASN A 128 -7.85 25.39 -1.98
CA ASN A 128 -8.69 26.10 -1.02
C ASN A 128 -7.87 26.87 0.02
N VAL A 129 -6.73 26.29 0.45
CA VAL A 129 -5.76 26.96 1.34
C VAL A 129 -5.05 28.12 0.61
N ALA A 130 -4.70 27.94 -0.66
CA ALA A 130 -3.96 28.95 -1.43
C ALA A 130 -4.79 30.16 -1.89
N LYS A 131 -6.10 30.02 -2.12
CA LYS A 131 -6.94 31.05 -2.75
C LYS A 131 -7.95 31.75 -1.83
N ALA A 132 -7.77 31.67 -0.51
CA ALA A 132 -8.68 32.23 0.49
C ALA A 132 -10.14 31.76 0.30
N THR A 133 -10.42 30.58 0.85
CA THR A 133 -11.72 30.12 1.40
C THR A 133 -12.96 30.38 0.54
N ASN A 134 -13.15 29.57 -0.50
CA ASN A 134 -14.48 29.38 -1.08
C ASN A 134 -15.20 28.27 -0.30
N PRO A 135 -16.28 28.55 0.45
CA PRO A 135 -16.97 27.54 1.27
C PRO A 135 -17.52 26.37 0.43
N MET A 136 -17.86 26.61 -0.84
CA MET A 136 -18.28 25.57 -1.78
C MET A 136 -17.17 24.55 -2.08
N LEU A 137 -15.90 24.99 -2.18
CA LEU A 137 -14.74 24.11 -2.37
C LEU A 137 -14.51 23.21 -1.14
N GLY A 138 -14.81 23.71 0.07
CA GLY A 138 -14.77 22.91 1.29
C GLY A 138 -15.81 21.80 1.33
N ILE A 139 -17.06 22.10 0.96
CA ILE A 139 -18.15 21.12 0.91
C ILE A 139 -17.88 20.05 -0.17
N MET A 140 -17.43 20.47 -1.36
CA MET A 140 -17.07 19.53 -2.43
C MET A 140 -15.92 18.61 -2.01
N SER A 141 -14.88 19.15 -1.36
CA SER A 141 -13.78 18.33 -0.83
C SER A 141 -14.28 17.26 0.14
N PHE A 142 -15.21 17.60 1.04
CA PHE A 142 -15.79 16.63 1.98
C PHE A 142 -16.55 15.49 1.28
N VAL A 143 -17.37 15.80 0.29
CA VAL A 143 -18.08 14.76 -0.51
C VAL A 143 -17.08 13.89 -1.26
N LEU A 144 -16.05 14.48 -1.88
CA LEU A 144 -15.02 13.71 -2.57
C LEU A 144 -14.19 12.85 -1.62
N VAL A 145 -13.97 13.27 -0.36
CA VAL A 145 -13.30 12.44 0.66
C VAL A 145 -14.11 11.16 0.90
N ILE A 146 -15.42 11.27 1.10
CA ILE A 146 -16.29 10.12 1.34
C ILE A 146 -16.26 9.17 0.14
N VAL A 147 -16.41 9.71 -1.07
CA VAL A 147 -16.35 8.91 -2.31
C VAL A 147 -14.97 8.27 -2.47
N GLY A 148 -13.90 9.00 -2.17
CA GLY A 148 -12.54 8.49 -2.28
C GLY A 148 -12.26 7.33 -1.31
N PHE A 149 -12.67 7.45 -0.05
CA PHE A 149 -12.59 6.35 0.90
C PHE A 149 -13.46 5.16 0.47
N TRP A 150 -14.64 5.41 -0.08
CA TRP A 150 -15.51 4.33 -0.56
C TRP A 150 -14.88 3.55 -1.72
N VAL A 151 -14.25 4.24 -2.68
CA VAL A 151 -13.50 3.62 -3.78
C VAL A 151 -12.26 2.89 -3.25
N LEU A 152 -11.51 3.50 -2.33
CA LEU A 152 -10.34 2.90 -1.68
C LEU A 152 -10.69 1.57 -1.02
N ILE A 153 -11.75 1.53 -0.20
CA ILE A 153 -12.17 0.32 0.50
C ILE A 153 -12.49 -0.78 -0.52
N ARG A 154 -13.22 -0.46 -1.59
CA ARG A 154 -13.65 -1.43 -2.61
C ARG A 154 -12.49 -1.97 -3.46
N LEU A 155 -11.50 -1.14 -3.79
CA LEU A 155 -10.37 -1.56 -4.61
C LEU A 155 -9.13 -1.98 -3.81
N SER A 156 -9.17 -1.91 -2.47
CA SER A 156 -8.04 -2.28 -1.60
C SER A 156 -7.51 -3.69 -1.82
N LEU A 157 -8.36 -4.61 -2.31
CA LEU A 157 -8.02 -6.00 -2.61
C LEU A 157 -7.73 -6.26 -4.10
N ALA A 158 -7.89 -5.26 -4.98
CA ALA A 158 -7.77 -5.43 -6.44
C ALA A 158 -6.39 -5.92 -6.87
N SER A 159 -5.33 -5.34 -6.30
CA SER A 159 -3.95 -5.75 -6.57
C SER A 159 -3.69 -7.20 -6.13
N TYR A 160 -4.27 -7.63 -5.01
CA TYR A 160 -4.13 -9.00 -4.51
C TYR A 160 -4.91 -10.00 -5.37
N ALA A 161 -6.14 -9.66 -5.77
CA ALA A 161 -6.94 -10.51 -6.65
C ALA A 161 -6.26 -10.73 -8.00
N TYR A 162 -5.72 -9.66 -8.60
CA TYR A 162 -4.97 -9.76 -9.86
C TYR A 162 -3.73 -10.67 -9.74
N LEU A 163 -2.99 -10.58 -8.63
CA LEU A 163 -1.78 -11.39 -8.42
C LEU A 163 -2.11 -12.86 -8.13
N LEU A 164 -3.24 -13.15 -7.49
CA LEU A 164 -3.56 -14.48 -6.95
C LEU A 164 -4.53 -15.29 -7.82
N GLU A 165 -5.34 -14.67 -8.67
CA GLU A 165 -6.39 -15.35 -9.44
C GLU A 165 -6.14 -15.46 -10.95
N ASP A 166 -4.90 -15.27 -11.41
CA ASP A 166 -4.51 -15.39 -12.83
C ASP A 166 -5.43 -14.60 -13.79
N ILE A 167 -5.93 -13.46 -13.31
CA ILE A 167 -6.77 -12.54 -14.06
C ILE A 167 -5.91 -11.84 -15.11
N ASN A 168 -6.34 -11.88 -16.37
CA ASN A 168 -5.51 -11.36 -17.47
C ASN A 168 -5.66 -9.85 -17.69
N THR A 169 -6.75 -9.22 -17.20
CA THR A 169 -7.02 -7.79 -17.45
C THR A 169 -7.31 -7.00 -16.18
N VAL A 170 -6.85 -5.74 -16.16
CA VAL A 170 -7.07 -4.78 -15.04
C VAL A 170 -8.56 -4.52 -14.82
N SER A 171 -9.33 -4.37 -15.90
CA SER A 171 -10.78 -4.13 -15.84
C SER A 171 -11.52 -5.30 -15.17
N GLU A 172 -11.13 -6.53 -15.49
CA GLU A 172 -11.70 -7.73 -14.88
C GLU A 172 -11.34 -7.83 -13.39
N ALA A 173 -10.10 -7.49 -13.00
CA ALA A 173 -9.70 -7.45 -11.59
C ALA A 173 -10.51 -6.41 -10.79
N VAL A 174 -10.77 -5.25 -11.37
CA VAL A 174 -11.63 -4.22 -10.76
C VAL A 174 -13.07 -4.72 -10.64
N ARG A 175 -13.65 -5.26 -11.72
CA ARG A 175 -15.02 -5.79 -11.69
C ARG A 175 -15.17 -6.93 -10.68
N PHE A 176 -14.21 -7.84 -10.67
CA PHE A 176 -14.19 -8.97 -9.75
C PHE A 176 -14.16 -8.50 -8.30
N THR A 177 -13.22 -7.62 -7.94
CA THR A 177 -13.13 -7.11 -6.57
C THR A 177 -14.31 -6.23 -6.16
N TRP A 178 -14.89 -5.51 -7.12
CA TRP A 178 -16.11 -4.74 -6.91
C TRP A 178 -17.30 -5.63 -6.55
N GLN A 179 -17.44 -6.78 -7.22
CA GLN A 179 -18.46 -7.78 -6.91
C GLN A 179 -18.14 -8.48 -5.58
N LEU A 180 -16.89 -8.88 -5.37
CA LEU A 180 -16.45 -9.57 -4.15
C LEU A 180 -16.65 -8.74 -2.88
N THR A 181 -16.58 -7.41 -2.98
CA THR A 181 -16.74 -6.49 -1.83
C THR A 181 -18.18 -6.04 -1.62
N LYS A 182 -19.10 -6.35 -2.55
CA LYS A 182 -20.48 -5.86 -2.53
C LYS A 182 -21.24 -6.28 -1.27
N ASP A 183 -21.10 -7.54 -0.87
CA ASP A 183 -21.95 -8.13 0.17
C ASP A 183 -21.30 -8.13 1.56
N LYS A 184 -19.97 -7.92 1.65
CA LYS A 184 -19.20 -8.00 2.90
C LYS A 184 -18.19 -6.85 3.03
N ILE A 185 -18.69 -5.61 2.94
CA ILE A 185 -17.85 -4.41 2.99
C ILE A 185 -17.18 -4.18 4.36
N PHE A 186 -17.81 -4.59 5.47
CA PHE A 186 -17.31 -4.31 6.82
C PHE A 186 -15.96 -4.97 7.12
N PRO A 187 -15.74 -6.28 6.85
CA PRO A 187 -14.41 -6.88 6.98
C PRO A 187 -13.33 -6.20 6.13
N VAL A 188 -13.66 -5.79 4.90
CA VAL A 188 -12.72 -5.11 3.98
C VAL A 188 -12.40 -3.70 4.48
N MET A 189 -13.38 -3.01 5.06
CA MET A 189 -13.17 -1.71 5.71
C MET A 189 -12.22 -1.84 6.89
N LEU A 190 -12.41 -2.83 7.77
CA LEU A 190 -11.55 -3.06 8.92
C LEU A 190 -10.12 -3.43 8.48
N PHE A 191 -10.00 -4.27 7.45
CA PHE A 191 -8.73 -4.56 6.79
C PHE A 191 -8.06 -3.28 6.27
N CYS A 192 -8.80 -2.43 5.55
CA CYS A 192 -8.27 -1.19 5.00
C CYS A 192 -7.77 -0.25 6.11
N VAL A 193 -8.52 -0.12 7.21
CA VAL A 193 -8.08 0.64 8.38
C VAL A 193 -6.79 0.05 8.94
N ILE A 194 -6.71 -1.26 9.20
CA ILE A 194 -5.49 -1.88 9.75
C ILE A 194 -4.29 -1.65 8.83
N SER A 195 -4.42 -1.95 7.54
CA SER A 195 -3.28 -1.97 6.61
C SER A 195 -2.78 -0.56 6.25
N TYR A 196 -3.70 0.38 6.02
CA TYR A 196 -3.33 1.73 5.57
C TYR A 196 -3.17 2.72 6.72
N PHE A 197 -3.99 2.62 7.78
CA PHE A 197 -3.89 3.54 8.92
C PHE A 197 -2.68 3.25 9.80
N ALA A 198 -2.34 1.98 10.06
CA ALA A 198 -1.17 1.62 10.86
C ALA A 198 0.13 2.15 10.23
N THR A 199 0.28 1.95 8.92
CA THR A 199 1.39 2.47 8.13
C THR A 199 1.45 4.01 8.19
N ARG A 200 0.29 4.68 8.10
CA ARG A 200 0.24 6.15 8.16
C ARG A 200 0.54 6.72 9.54
N LEU A 201 0.14 6.06 10.61
CA LEU A 201 0.48 6.46 11.97
C LEU A 201 1.99 6.41 12.21
N LEU A 202 2.67 5.36 11.74
CA LEU A 202 4.12 5.25 11.85
C LEU A 202 4.85 6.35 11.07
N ALA A 203 4.38 6.67 9.86
CA ALA A 203 4.90 7.80 9.10
C ALA A 203 4.70 9.14 9.84
N GLY A 204 3.62 9.30 10.61
CA GLY A 204 3.41 10.48 11.46
C GLY A 204 4.39 10.59 12.62
N LEU A 205 4.88 9.46 13.14
CA LEU A 205 5.87 9.40 14.22
C LEU A 205 7.31 9.67 13.72
N GLU A 206 7.57 9.55 12.41
CA GLU A 206 8.87 9.89 11.80
C GLU A 206 9.29 11.31 12.14
N GLY A 207 8.39 12.28 12.04
CA GLY A 207 8.68 13.69 12.34
C GLY A 207 9.10 13.96 13.79
N GLN A 208 8.67 13.14 14.75
CA GLN A 208 8.99 13.31 16.17
C GLN A 208 10.23 12.52 16.60
N LEU A 209 10.38 11.30 16.08
CA LEU A 209 11.46 10.39 16.44
C LEU A 209 12.76 10.65 15.66
N ALA A 210 12.71 11.34 14.51
CA ALA A 210 13.88 11.67 13.70
C ALA A 210 14.78 12.77 14.28
N THR A 211 14.47 13.29 15.47
CA THR A 211 15.30 14.28 16.18
C THR A 211 16.61 13.68 16.70
N ASN A 212 16.67 12.37 16.93
CA ASN A 212 17.84 11.65 17.41
C ASN A 212 18.21 10.51 16.44
N MET A 213 19.51 10.25 16.24
CA MET A 213 19.97 9.14 15.37
C MET A 213 19.39 7.78 15.78
N VAL A 214 19.28 7.52 17.08
CA VAL A 214 18.67 6.29 17.61
C VAL A 214 17.18 6.22 17.28
N GLY A 215 16.46 7.34 17.39
CA GLY A 215 15.03 7.40 17.06
C GLY A 215 14.77 7.20 15.56
N MET A 216 15.65 7.74 14.71
CA MET A 216 15.62 7.51 13.27
C MET A 216 15.84 6.04 12.92
N ALA A 217 16.85 5.40 13.50
CA ALA A 217 17.13 3.98 13.28
C ALA A 217 15.98 3.08 13.74
N LEU A 218 15.40 3.36 14.92
CA LEU A 218 14.24 2.63 15.44
C LEU A 218 13.02 2.79 14.53
N ASN A 219 12.80 3.98 13.99
CA ASN A 219 11.68 4.21 13.08
C ASN A 219 11.84 3.40 11.79
N VAL A 220 13.01 3.44 11.17
CA VAL A 220 13.30 2.65 9.95
C VAL A 220 13.01 1.16 10.17
N VAL A 221 13.50 0.62 11.30
CA VAL A 221 13.28 -0.79 11.67
C VAL A 221 11.80 -1.08 11.91
N ALA A 222 11.09 -0.23 12.65
CA ALA A 222 9.67 -0.39 12.95
C ALA A 222 8.81 -0.33 11.68
N ASN A 223 9.09 0.63 10.79
CA ASN A 223 8.35 0.82 9.54
C ASN A 223 8.58 -0.35 8.57
N ALA A 224 9.82 -0.82 8.41
CA ALA A 224 10.13 -2.02 7.64
C ALA A 224 9.40 -3.26 8.20
N PHE A 225 9.37 -3.42 9.52
CA PHE A 225 8.66 -4.53 10.16
C PHE A 225 7.15 -4.46 9.91
N VAL A 226 6.53 -3.30 10.10
CA VAL A 226 5.08 -3.14 9.90
C VAL A 226 4.71 -3.30 8.43
N THR A 227 5.53 -2.82 7.50
CA THR A 227 5.32 -3.03 6.06
C THR A 227 5.36 -4.52 5.71
N LEU A 228 6.35 -5.26 6.22
CA LEU A 228 6.42 -6.71 6.03
C LEU A 228 5.21 -7.43 6.65
N PHE A 229 4.87 -7.08 7.89
CA PHE A 229 3.74 -7.65 8.59
C PHE A 229 2.42 -7.42 7.84
N THR A 230 2.22 -6.19 7.35
CA THR A 230 1.04 -5.79 6.60
C THR A 230 0.95 -6.55 5.27
N ALA A 231 2.06 -6.79 4.58
CA ALA A 231 2.07 -7.59 3.35
C ALA A 231 1.63 -9.05 3.61
N VAL A 232 2.16 -9.69 4.65
CA VAL A 232 1.77 -11.06 5.04
C VAL A 232 0.32 -11.12 5.49
N PHE A 233 -0.10 -10.17 6.32
CA PHE A 233 -1.47 -10.07 6.81
C PHE A 233 -2.46 -9.86 5.66
N SER A 234 -2.15 -8.99 4.71
CA SER A 234 -3.02 -8.72 3.55
C SER A 234 -3.19 -9.93 2.65
N PHE A 235 -2.11 -10.67 2.40
CA PHE A 235 -2.17 -11.92 1.67
C PHE A 235 -3.11 -12.94 2.36
N ARG A 236 -2.93 -13.17 3.66
CA ARG A 236 -3.75 -14.15 4.42
C ARG A 236 -5.20 -13.71 4.55
N PHE A 237 -5.42 -12.42 4.80
CA PHE A 237 -6.76 -11.84 4.83
C PHE A 237 -7.49 -12.09 3.51
N TYR A 238 -6.83 -11.83 2.38
CA TYR A 238 -7.43 -12.08 1.06
C TYR A 238 -7.82 -13.56 0.88
N GLN A 239 -6.95 -14.51 1.24
CA GLN A 239 -7.26 -15.95 1.12
C GLN A 239 -8.50 -16.34 1.94
N VAL A 240 -8.57 -15.91 3.19
CA VAL A 240 -9.72 -16.21 4.07
C VAL A 240 -10.97 -15.51 3.57
N TYR A 241 -10.85 -14.25 3.14
CA TYR A 241 -11.97 -13.48 2.61
C TYR A 241 -12.55 -14.13 1.34
N ARG A 242 -11.70 -14.58 0.41
CA ARG A 242 -12.09 -15.33 -0.78
C ARG A 242 -12.87 -16.60 -0.46
N GLN A 243 -12.38 -17.41 0.49
CA GLN A 243 -13.07 -18.64 0.91
C GLN A 243 -14.45 -18.35 1.53
N VAL A 244 -14.58 -17.22 2.24
CA VAL A 244 -15.84 -16.79 2.84
C VAL A 244 -16.79 -16.19 1.81
N ALA A 245 -16.28 -15.57 0.75
CA ALA A 245 -17.07 -15.00 -0.34
C ALA A 245 -17.62 -16.09 -1.29
N LEU A 246 -16.84 -17.12 -1.61
CA LEU A 246 -17.27 -18.23 -2.49
C LEU A 246 -18.27 -19.20 -1.82
N ARG A 247 -18.42 -19.16 -0.49
CA ARG A 247 -19.33 -20.03 0.28
C ARG A 247 -20.64 -19.35 0.68
N GLY A 248 -20.83 -18.07 0.36
CA GLY A 248 -22.05 -17.31 0.64
C GLY A 248 -22.82 -17.07 -0.65
#